data_AF-N6YLU1-F1
#
_entry.id   AF-N6YLU1-F1
#
_cell.length_a   1.000
_cell.length_b   1.000
_cell.length_c   1.000
_cell.angle_alpha   90.00
_cell.angle_beta   90.00
_cell.angle_gamma   90.00
#
_symmetry.space_group_name_H-M   'P 1'
#
loop_
_entity.id
_entity.type
_entity.pdbx_description
1 polymer ?
#
loop_
_entity_poly.entity_id
_entity_poly.type
_entity_poly.pdbx_seq_one_letter_code
_entity_poly.pdbx_strand_id
1 'polypeptide(L)'
;MKRNEWAFDYAVSDLAAAAVKKRAHHEARLAWWEEKKAEVIEEVRASGLEISEDIAALYANTAALGGARVVVKDDYQRKLSECHTKIKQHGEKAREYAGWEAVLTSRPATERRELQADDWLFFFGG
;
A
#
# COMPACT_ATOMS: atom_id res chain seq x y z
N MET A 1 -23.49 -10.62 22.46
CA MET A 1 -23.07 -9.22 22.25
C MET A 1 -22.47 -9.12 20.87
N LYS A 2 -22.90 -8.19 20.02
CA LYS A 2 -22.37 -8.06 18.66
C LYS A 2 -21.15 -7.14 18.70
N ARG A 3 -20.02 -7.58 18.14
CA ARG A 3 -18.72 -6.88 18.24
C ARG A 3 -18.69 -5.55 17.47
N ASN A 4 -19.57 -5.37 16.49
CA ASN A 4 -19.70 -4.16 15.67
C ASN A 4 -20.44 -3.02 16.38
N GLU A 5 -21.06 -3.27 17.53
CA GLU A 5 -21.72 -2.24 18.35
C GLU A 5 -20.77 -1.73 19.45
N TRP A 6 -19.52 -2.17 19.45
CA TRP A 6 -18.54 -1.74 20.44
C TRP A 6 -18.03 -0.34 20.09
N ALA A 7 -18.08 0.52 21.10
CA ALA A 7 -17.70 1.91 21.05
C ALA A 7 -16.56 2.16 22.04
N PHE A 8 -15.52 2.84 21.58
CA PHE A 8 -14.33 3.14 22.38
C PHE A 8 -14.04 4.63 22.38
N ASP A 9 -13.96 5.23 23.56
CA ASP A 9 -13.62 6.64 23.70
C ASP A 9 -12.11 6.85 23.69
N TYR A 10 -11.62 7.61 22.71
CA TYR A 10 -10.22 8.00 22.59
C TYR A 10 -10.04 9.52 22.55
N ALA A 11 -8.92 10.00 23.08
CA ALA A 11 -8.54 11.39 22.89
C ALA A 11 -8.08 11.61 21.44
N VAL A 12 -8.42 12.76 20.86
CA VAL A 12 -8.00 13.13 19.50
C VAL A 12 -6.48 13.16 19.36
N SER A 13 -5.76 13.49 20.43
CA SER A 13 -4.29 13.39 20.46
C SER A 13 -3.76 11.96 20.27
N ASP A 14 -4.42 10.96 20.87
CA ASP A 14 -4.05 9.54 20.68
C ASP A 14 -4.32 9.09 19.24
N LEU A 15 -5.44 9.54 18.67
CA LEU A 15 -5.79 9.27 17.27
C LEU A 15 -4.80 9.92 16.30
N ALA A 16 -4.39 11.16 16.58
CA ALA A 16 -3.37 11.85 15.78
C ALA A 16 -2.04 11.09 15.82
N ALA A 17 -1.60 10.66 17.00
CA ALA A 17 -0.38 9.86 17.16
C ALA A 17 -0.47 8.50 16.44
N ALA A 18 -1.64 7.86 16.45
CA ALA A 18 -1.89 6.64 15.71
C ALA A 18 -1.83 6.85 14.19
N ALA A 19 -2.46 7.92 13.68
CA ALA A 19 -2.42 8.31 12.27
C ALA A 19 -0.97 8.56 11.80
N VAL A 20 -0.16 9.28 12.61
CA VAL A 20 1.27 9.50 12.32
C VAL A 20 2.03 8.17 12.19
N LYS A 21 1.83 7.25 13.13
CA LYS A 21 2.48 5.93 13.09
C LYS A 21 2.09 5.13 11.85
N LYS A 22 0.79 5.15 11.50
CA LYS A 22 0.27 4.47 10.31
C LYS A 22 0.76 5.09 9.01
N ARG A 23 0.80 6.42 8.92
CA ARG A 23 1.43 7.13 7.81
C ARG A 23 2.88 6.67 7.64
N ALA A 24 3.69 6.76 8.70
CA ALA A 24 5.09 6.39 8.66
C ALA A 24 5.31 4.91 8.25
N HIS A 25 4.45 4.00 8.73
CA HIS A 25 4.48 2.60 8.29
C HIS A 25 4.24 2.47 6.78
N HIS A 26 3.21 3.13 6.25
CA HIS A 26 2.90 3.06 4.82
C HIS A 26 3.92 3.78 3.95
N GLU A 27 4.52 4.88 4.40
CA GLU A 27 5.63 5.55 3.72
C GLU A 27 6.86 4.64 3.66
N ALA A 28 7.21 3.97 4.76
CA ALA A 28 8.31 3.01 4.78
C ALA A 28 8.06 1.82 3.84
N ARG A 29 6.83 1.30 3.81
CA ARG A 29 6.46 0.22 2.89
C ARG A 29 6.44 0.68 1.44
N LEU A 30 5.98 1.90 1.17
CA LEU A 30 6.01 2.51 -0.15
C LEU A 30 7.45 2.58 -0.68
N ALA A 31 8.37 3.17 0.10
CA ALA A 31 9.77 3.26 -0.26
C ALA A 31 10.40 1.88 -0.52
N TRP A 32 10.10 0.89 0.34
CA TRP A 32 10.56 -0.48 0.15
C TRP A 32 10.05 -1.11 -1.15
N TRP A 33 8.78 -0.88 -1.51
CA TRP A 33 8.23 -1.41 -2.76
C TRP A 33 8.74 -0.68 -4.00
N GLU A 34 9.05 0.61 -3.90
CA GLU A 34 9.72 1.37 -4.97
C GLU A 34 11.13 0.84 -5.22
N GLU A 35 11.89 0.56 -4.14
CA GLU A 35 13.20 -0.09 -4.23
C GLU A 35 13.09 -1.49 -4.84
N LYS A 36 12.12 -2.30 -4.40
CA LYS A 36 11.86 -3.62 -4.99
C LYS A 36 11.49 -3.54 -6.47
N LYS A 37 10.71 -2.55 -6.89
CA LYS A 37 10.42 -2.32 -8.31
C LYS A 37 11.70 -2.05 -9.09
N ALA A 38 12.59 -1.21 -8.56
CA ALA A 38 13.87 -0.90 -9.20
C ALA A 38 14.76 -2.15 -9.30
N GLU A 39 14.84 -2.97 -8.25
CA GLU A 39 15.56 -4.25 -8.28
C GLU A 39 15.02 -5.17 -9.39
N VAL A 40 13.70 -5.34 -9.49
CA VAL A 40 13.09 -6.19 -10.52
C VAL A 40 13.35 -5.66 -11.92
N ILE A 41 13.35 -4.34 -12.11
CA ILE A 41 13.71 -3.72 -13.41
C ILE A 41 15.15 -4.03 -13.79
N GLU A 42 16.09 -3.95 -12.84
CA GLU A 42 17.49 -4.27 -13.09
C GLU A 42 17.71 -5.78 -13.32
N GLU A 43 17.00 -6.66 -12.61
CA GLU A 43 16.99 -8.11 -12.89
C GLU A 43 16.54 -8.39 -14.33
N VAL A 44 15.48 -7.73 -14.79
CA VAL A 44 14.96 -7.90 -16.16
C VAL A 44 15.99 -7.41 -17.19
N ARG A 45 16.60 -6.23 -16.97
CA ARG A 45 17.68 -5.73 -17.84
C ARG A 45 18.87 -6.69 -17.90
N ALA A 46 19.32 -7.19 -16.74
CA ALA A 46 20.43 -8.13 -16.65
C ALA A 46 20.13 -9.47 -17.34
N SER A 47 18.86 -9.88 -17.38
CA SER A 47 18.42 -11.08 -18.11
C SER A 47 18.33 -10.89 -19.63
N GLY A 48 18.67 -9.71 -20.16
CA GLY A 48 18.66 -9.41 -21.60
C GLY A 48 17.26 -9.20 -22.18
N LEU A 49 16.27 -8.94 -21.33
CA LEU A 49 14.90 -8.64 -21.71
C LEU A 49 14.70 -7.12 -21.76
N GLU A 50 14.29 -6.58 -22.91
CA GLU A 50 13.87 -5.17 -23.01
C GLU A 50 12.48 -5.00 -22.35
N ILE A 51 12.42 -4.10 -21.36
CA ILE A 51 11.15 -3.64 -20.78
C ILE A 51 10.56 -2.60 -21.72
N SER A 52 9.58 -3.00 -22.53
CA SER A 52 8.66 -2.03 -23.14
C SER A 52 7.49 -1.86 -22.18
N GLU A 53 7.42 -0.71 -21.50
CA GLU A 53 6.30 -0.37 -20.60
C GLU A 53 4.94 -0.42 -21.33
N ASP A 54 4.91 -0.16 -22.64
CA ASP A 54 3.70 -0.25 -23.49
C ASP A 54 3.20 -1.69 -23.70
N ILE A 55 4.08 -2.68 -23.65
CA ILE A 55 3.75 -4.09 -23.92
C ILE A 55 3.15 -4.78 -22.68
N ALA A 56 3.52 -4.36 -21.47
CA ALA A 56 3.01 -4.96 -20.24
C ALA A 56 1.48 -4.79 -20.09
N ALA A 57 0.91 -3.71 -20.61
CA ALA A 57 -0.53 -3.48 -20.61
C ALA A 57 -1.28 -4.29 -21.70
N LEU A 58 -0.62 -4.61 -22.81
CA LEU A 58 -1.22 -5.25 -23.98
C LEU A 58 -1.26 -6.79 -23.92
N TYR A 59 -0.39 -7.43 -23.13
CA TYR A 59 -0.24 -8.89 -23.10
C TYR A 59 -0.98 -9.61 -21.97
N ALA A 60 -1.89 -8.92 -21.27
CA ALA A 60 -2.82 -9.56 -20.33
C ALA A 60 -3.74 -10.62 -20.99
N ASN A 61 -3.62 -10.88 -22.31
CA ASN A 61 -4.61 -11.64 -23.06
C ASN A 61 -4.09 -12.65 -24.11
N THR A 62 -2.84 -13.13 -24.09
CA THR A 62 -2.41 -14.13 -25.10
C THR A 62 -1.57 -15.27 -24.54
N ALA A 63 -2.23 -16.41 -24.33
CA ALA A 63 -1.61 -17.72 -24.15
C ALA A 63 -1.19 -18.31 -25.51
N ALA A 64 0.12 -18.51 -25.75
CA ALA A 64 0.59 -19.41 -26.81
C ALA A 64 2.05 -19.90 -26.59
N LEU A 65 2.15 -21.22 -26.37
CA LEU A 65 3.10 -22.19 -26.97
C LEU A 65 4.58 -21.78 -27.13
N GLY A 66 5.48 -22.27 -26.25
CA GLY A 66 6.93 -22.29 -26.55
C GLY A 66 7.91 -22.24 -25.36
N GLY A 67 7.88 -23.26 -24.49
CA GLY A 67 9.03 -23.78 -23.73
C GLY A 67 9.65 -22.95 -22.60
N ALA A 68 10.20 -21.76 -22.86
CA ALA A 68 11.01 -21.04 -21.87
C ALA A 68 10.97 -19.50 -21.98
N ARG A 69 10.32 -18.96 -23.02
CA ARG A 69 10.31 -17.51 -23.27
C ARG A 69 9.20 -16.75 -22.53
N VAL A 70 8.15 -17.47 -22.11
CA VAL A 70 6.95 -16.90 -21.49
C VAL A 70 7.00 -16.99 -19.97
N VAL A 71 7.59 -18.03 -19.38
CA VAL A 71 7.57 -18.25 -17.91
C VAL A 71 8.38 -17.18 -17.16
N VAL A 72 9.60 -16.88 -17.62
CA VAL A 72 10.44 -15.81 -17.01
C VAL A 72 9.80 -14.43 -17.17
N LYS A 73 9.18 -14.17 -18.33
CA LYS A 73 8.43 -12.92 -18.57
C LYS A 73 7.18 -12.82 -17.68
N ASP A 74 6.45 -13.90 -17.50
CA ASP A 74 5.25 -13.99 -16.66
C ASP A 74 5.58 -13.76 -15.18
N ASP A 75 6.69 -14.33 -14.70
CA ASP A 75 7.17 -14.11 -13.33
C ASP A 75 7.57 -12.65 -13.09
N TYR A 76 8.29 -12.02 -14.02
CA TYR A 76 8.64 -10.60 -13.92
C TYR A 76 7.43 -9.68 -14.06
N GLN A 77 6.48 -10.01 -14.94
CA GLN A 77 5.20 -9.31 -15.04
C GLN A 77 4.44 -9.38 -13.71
N ARG A 78 4.31 -10.56 -13.11
CA ARG A 78 3.68 -10.74 -11.80
C ARG A 78 4.37 -9.91 -10.72
N LYS A 79 5.70 -9.97 -10.63
CA LYS A 79 6.50 -9.16 -9.68
C LYS A 79 6.27 -7.66 -9.87
N LEU A 80 6.30 -7.16 -11.11
CA LEU A 80 6.10 -5.74 -11.41
C LEU A 80 4.66 -5.30 -11.14
N SER A 81 3.66 -6.12 -11.48
CA SER A 81 2.24 -5.85 -11.17
C SER A 81 1.98 -5.82 -9.67
N GLU A 82 2.61 -6.72 -8.91
CA GLU A 82 2.55 -6.70 -7.45
C GLU A 82 3.18 -5.41 -6.90
N CYS A 83 4.39 -5.06 -7.33
CA CYS A 83 5.05 -3.82 -6.94
C CYS A 83 4.17 -2.60 -7.24
N HIS A 84 3.64 -2.50 -8.46
CA HIS A 84 2.77 -1.40 -8.86
C HIS A 84 1.51 -1.30 -7.96
N THR A 85 0.87 -2.44 -7.71
CA THR A 85 -0.32 -2.51 -6.85
C THR A 85 0.01 -2.10 -5.42
N LYS A 86 1.14 -2.56 -4.86
CA LYS A 86 1.56 -2.27 -3.49
C LYS A 86 2.02 -0.82 -3.31
N ILE A 87 2.74 -0.26 -4.28
CA ILE A 87 3.10 1.16 -4.34
C ILE A 87 1.83 2.01 -4.33
N LYS A 88 0.87 1.70 -5.20
CA LYS A 88 -0.42 2.42 -5.25
C LYS A 88 -1.16 2.33 -3.90
N GLN A 89 -1.34 1.12 -3.38
CA GLN A 89 -2.04 0.88 -2.11
C GLN A 89 -1.40 1.63 -0.93
N HIS A 90 -0.08 1.51 -0.77
CA HIS A 90 0.62 2.18 0.33
C HIS A 90 0.68 3.70 0.14
N GLY A 91 0.83 4.18 -1.10
CA GLY A 91 0.80 5.61 -1.39
C GLY A 91 -0.58 6.26 -1.20
N GLU A 92 -1.66 5.55 -1.47
CA GLU A 92 -3.03 5.99 -1.15
C GLU A 92 -3.25 6.00 0.37
N LYS A 93 -2.85 4.94 1.08
CA LYS A 93 -2.97 4.88 2.53
C LYS A 93 -2.13 5.94 3.25
N ALA A 94 -0.90 6.17 2.82
CA ALA A 94 -0.06 7.23 3.39
C ALA A 94 -0.72 8.61 3.25
N ARG A 95 -1.31 8.91 2.09
CA ARG A 95 -2.07 10.15 1.86
C ARG A 95 -3.33 10.23 2.73
N GLU A 96 -4.06 9.13 2.85
CA GLU A 96 -5.25 9.04 3.71
C GLU A 96 -4.90 9.35 5.17
N TYR A 97 -3.88 8.70 5.73
CA TYR A 97 -3.44 8.98 7.10
C TYR A 97 -2.83 10.37 7.28
N ALA A 98 -2.17 10.93 6.27
CA ALA A 98 -1.71 12.32 6.30
C ALA A 98 -2.90 13.31 6.39
N GLY A 99 -3.99 13.03 5.67
CA GLY A 99 -5.24 13.79 5.79
C GLY A 99 -5.85 13.69 7.19
N TRP A 100 -5.92 12.48 7.75
CA TRP A 100 -6.41 12.27 9.12
C TRP A 100 -5.53 12.95 10.17
N GLU A 101 -4.22 12.88 10.05
CA GLU A 101 -3.28 13.59 10.92
C GLU A 101 -3.54 15.10 10.88
N ALA A 102 -3.68 15.70 9.70
CA ALA A 102 -3.99 17.13 9.56
C ALA A 102 -5.33 17.50 10.22
N VAL A 103 -6.37 16.69 10.01
CA VAL A 103 -7.68 16.90 10.65
C VAL A 103 -7.60 16.80 12.16
N LEU A 104 -6.96 15.75 12.69
CA LEU A 104 -6.89 15.48 14.12
C LEU A 104 -5.99 16.47 14.86
N THR A 105 -4.88 16.89 14.26
CA THR A 105 -3.98 17.91 14.83
C THR A 105 -4.57 19.32 14.81
N SER A 106 -5.54 19.60 13.92
CA SER A 106 -6.27 20.88 13.91
C SER A 106 -7.28 21.04 15.05
N ARG A 107 -7.55 19.97 15.80
CA ARG A 107 -8.55 19.92 16.87
C ARG A 107 -7.89 19.99 18.25
N PRO A 108 -8.63 20.38 19.30
CA PRO A 108 -8.11 20.34 20.67
C PRO A 108 -7.67 18.92 21.06
N ALA A 109 -6.46 18.80 21.61
CA ALA A 109 -5.87 17.51 21.99
C ALA A 109 -6.71 16.70 23.00
N THR A 110 -7.55 17.39 23.79
CA THR A 110 -8.44 16.82 24.81
C THR A 110 -9.82 16.46 24.29
N GLU A 111 -10.17 16.85 23.06
CA GLU A 111 -11.43 16.44 22.44
C GLU A 111 -11.47 14.91 22.36
N ARG A 112 -12.63 14.32 22.66
CA ARG A 112 -12.82 12.88 22.63
C ARG A 112 -13.66 12.47 21.43
N ARG A 113 -13.35 11.32 20.86
CA ARG A 113 -14.11 10.67 19.80
C ARG A 113 -14.42 9.24 20.19
N GLU A 114 -15.66 8.87 19.96
CA GLU A 114 -16.13 7.50 20.03
C GLU A 114 -15.76 6.81 18.72
N LEU A 115 -15.04 5.70 18.82
CA LEU A 115 -14.65 4.87 17.69
C LEU A 115 -15.44 3.57 17.69
N GLN A 116 -15.94 3.17 16.54
CA GLN A 116 -16.43 1.81 16.36
C GLN A 116 -15.26 0.85 16.13
N ALA A 117 -15.54 -0.45 16.15
CA ALA A 117 -14.53 -1.49 15.93
C ALA A 117 -13.72 -1.27 14.63
N ASP A 118 -14.38 -0.84 13.55
CA ASP A 118 -13.72 -0.60 12.25
C ASP A 118 -12.82 0.63 12.27
N ASP A 119 -13.25 1.72 12.91
CA ASP A 119 -12.43 2.92 13.10
C ASP A 119 -11.22 2.61 13.98
N TRP A 120 -11.43 1.80 15.02
CA TRP A 120 -10.34 1.35 15.87
C TRP A 120 -9.32 0.53 15.08
N LEU A 121 -9.77 -0.43 14.26
CA LEU A 121 -8.89 -1.20 13.38
C LEU A 121 -8.19 -0.31 12.35
N PHE A 122 -8.83 0.75 11.89
CA PHE A 122 -8.22 1.70 10.97
C PHE A 122 -7.03 2.43 11.62
N PHE A 123 -7.16 2.93 12.85
CA PHE A 123 -6.07 3.66 13.52
C PHE A 123 -5.04 2.75 14.21
N PHE A 124 -5.49 1.64 14.80
CA PHE A 124 -4.69 0.80 15.70
C PHE A 124 -4.54 -0.65 15.23
N GLY A 125 -5.27 -1.09 14.20
CA GLY A 125 -5.11 -2.42 13.61
C GLY A 125 -3.75 -2.61 12.96
N GLY A 126 -3.39 -3.85 12.62
CA GLY A 126 -2.11 -4.21 11.99
C GLY A 126 -1.99 -3.73 10.56
#